data_AF-X1STJ1-F1
#
_entry.id   AF-X1STJ1-F1
#
_cell.length_a   1.000
_cell.length_b   1.000
_cell.length_c   1.000
_cell.angle_alpha   90.00
_cell.angle_beta   90.00
_cell.angle_gamma   90.00
#
_symmetry.space_group_name_H-M   'P 1'
#
loop_
_entity.id
_entity.type
_entity.pdbx_description
1 polymer ?
#
loop_
_entity_poly.entity_id
_entity_poly.type
_entity_poly.pdbx_seq_one_letter_code
_entity_poly.pdbx_strand_id
1 'polypeptide(L)' 'MNIRDFHILADLDDNYKDGRLKVTVKLKNYLATETGTYHVQLELFDARNKPILLSFVKAIQR' A
#
# COMPACT_ATOMS: atom_id res chain seq x y z
N MET A 1 -12.53 2.07 -10.16
CA MET A 1 -11.43 2.35 -9.22
C MET A 1 -10.16 1.64 -9.69
N ASN A 2 -9.04 2.34 -9.81
CA ASN A 2 -7.73 1.73 -10.07
C ASN A 2 -6.62 2.37 -9.23
N ILE A 3 -5.49 1.68 -9.10
CA ILE A 3 -4.24 2.29 -8.60
C ILE A 3 -3.71 3.18 -9.71
N ARG A 4 -3.65 4.49 -9.45
CA ARG A 4 -3.08 5.46 -10.38
C ARG A 4 -1.57 5.53 -10.22
N ASP A 5 -1.11 5.48 -8.97
CA ASP A 5 0.28 5.70 -8.59
C ASP A 5 0.51 5.12 -7.19
N PHE A 6 1.74 4.73 -6.89
CA PHE A 6 2.15 4.32 -5.56
C PHE A 6 3.60 4.75 -5.31
N HIS A 7 3.90 5.02 -4.05
CA HIS A 7 5.24 5.42 -3.61
C HIS A 7 5.62 4.63 -2.36
N ILE A 8 6.84 4.10 -2.37
CA ILE A 8 7.41 3.31 -1.29
C ILE A 8 8.63 4.06 -0.78
N LEU A 9 8.64 4.33 0.53
CA LEU A 9 9.79 4.87 1.22
C LEU A 9 10.23 3.85 2.26
N ALA A 10 11.47 3.36 2.13
CA ALA A 10 12.10 2.47 3.08
C ALA A 10 13.16 3.25 3.86
N ASP A 11 13.23 3.00 5.16
CA ASP A 11 14.21 3.60 6.05
C ASP A 11 14.63 2.58 7.12
N LEU A 12 15.80 2.78 7.71
CA LEU A 12 16.31 1.99 8.83
C LEU A 12 16.39 2.88 10.08
N ASP A 13 16.33 2.29 11.25
CA ASP A 13 16.65 3.00 12.49
C ASP A 13 18.16 3.33 12.55
N ASP A 14 18.53 4.20 13.50
CA ASP A 14 19.91 4.70 13.63
C ASP A 14 20.94 3.58 13.87
N ASN A 15 20.49 2.43 14.38
CA ASN A 15 21.33 1.26 14.63
C ASN A 15 21.33 0.24 13.47
N TYR A 16 20.65 0.54 12.35
CA TYR A 16 20.52 -0.34 11.19
C TYR A 16 19.97 -1.73 11.52
N LYS A 17 19.11 -1.83 12.53
CA LYS A 17 18.52 -3.08 13.03
C LYS A 17 17.07 -3.23 12.62
N ASP A 18 16.27 -2.18 12.77
CA ASP A 18 14.83 -2.20 12.55
C ASP A 18 14.47 -1.34 11.33
N GLY A 19 13.76 -1.95 10.38
CA GLY A 19 13.31 -1.27 9.17
C GLY A 19 11.90 -0.71 9.27
N ARG A 20 11.67 0.43 8.62
CA ARG A 20 10.34 1.01 8.42
C ARG A 20 10.04 1.13 6.94
N LEU A 21 8.88 0.59 6.54
CA LEU A 21 8.37 0.70 5.17
C LEU A 21 7.09 1.52 5.17
N LYS A 22 7.13 2.69 4.54
CA LYS A 22 5.95 3.53 4.31
C LYS A 22 5.47 3.36 2.89
N VAL A 23 4.24 2.89 2.73
CA VAL A 23 3.60 2.72 1.43
C VAL A 23 2.45 3.71 1.30
N THR A 24 2.47 4.48 0.22
CA THR A 24 1.42 5.44 -0.12
C THR A 24 0.81 5.03 -1.46
N VAL A 25 -0.50 4.82 -1.50
CA VAL A 25 -1.22 4.42 -2.72
C VAL A 25 -2.19 5.53 -3.09
N LYS A 26 -2.14 5.98 -4.34
CA LYS A 26 -3.09 6.94 -4.91
C LYS A 26 -4.07 6.18 -5.79
N LEU A 27 -5.33 6.16 -5.36
CA LEU A 27 -6.42 5.56 -6.11
C LEU A 27 -7.11 6.63 -6.98
N LYS A 28 -7.63 6.22 -8.13
CA LYS A 28 -8.50 7.06 -8.95
C LYS A 28 -9.76 6.29 -9.33
N ASN A 29 -10.91 6.94 -9.12
CA ASN A 29 -12.14 6.50 -9.75
C ASN A 29 -12.33 7.32 -11.03
N TYR A 30 -12.55 6.63 -12.15
CA TYR A 30 -12.84 7.27 -13.43
C TYR A 30 -14.34 7.31 -13.74
N LEU A 31 -15.17 6.75 -12.85
CA LEU A 31 -16.62 6.78 -12.98
C LEU A 31 -17.18 8.07 -12.36
N ALA A 32 -18.25 8.59 -12.96
CA ALA A 32 -18.93 9.79 -12.49
C ALA A 32 -19.64 9.60 -11.13
N THR A 33 -19.98 8.35 -10.80
CA THR A 33 -20.64 8.00 -9.53
C THR A 33 -19.61 7.50 -8.54
N GLU A 34 -19.82 7.83 -7.25
CA GLU A 34 -19.14 7.13 -6.18
C GLU A 34 -19.39 5.63 -6.33
N THR A 35 -18.28 4.91 -6.31
CA THR A 35 -18.32 3.47 -6.25
C THR A 35 -18.22 3.07 -4.78
N GLY A 36 -18.85 1.97 -4.37
CA GLY A 36 -18.97 1.58 -2.96
C GLY A 36 -17.65 1.36 -2.20
N THR A 37 -17.68 0.70 -1.06
CA THR A 37 -16.46 0.51 -0.25
C THR A 37 -15.42 -0.38 -0.96
N TYR A 38 -14.20 0.13 -1.11
CA TYR A 38 -13.05 -0.63 -1.62
C TYR A 38 -12.01 -0.88 -0.52
N HIS A 39 -11.28 -1.98 -0.66
CA HIS A 39 -10.11 -2.30 0.15
C HIS A 39 -8.88 -2.37 -0.73
N VAL A 40 -7.78 -1.79 -0.27
CA VAL A 40 -6.44 -1.99 -0.84
C VAL A 40 -5.77 -3.10 -0.04
N GLN A 41 -5.36 -4.16 -0.74
CA GLN A 41 -4.54 -5.22 -0.19
C GLN A 41 -3.08 -4.92 -0.49
N LEU A 42 -2.23 -5.06 0.53
CA LEU A 42 -0.79 -4.92 0.41
C LEU A 42 -0.11 -6.19 0.93
N GLU A 43 0.79 -6.74 0.12
CA GLU A 43 1.63 -7.88 0.47
C GLU A 43 3.10 -7.51 0.33
N LEU A 44 3.90 -7.87 1.33
CA LEU A 44 5.35 -7.74 1.31
C LEU A 44 5.97 -9.12 1.24
N PHE A 45 6.92 -9.32 0.32
CA PHE A 45 7.63 -10.58 0.13
C PHE A 45 9.11 -10.42 0.51
N ASP A 46 9.71 -11.48 1.05
CA ASP A 46 11.16 -11.58 1.20
C ASP A 46 11.85 -11.86 -0.15
N ALA A 47 13.19 -11.86 -0.15
CA ALA A 47 13.99 -12.10 -1.34
C ALA A 47 13.81 -13.51 -1.96
N ARG A 48 13.15 -14.44 -1.27
CA ARG A 48 12.81 -15.79 -1.76
C ARG A 48 11.35 -15.90 -2.19
N ASN A 49 10.68 -14.76 -2.38
CA ASN A 49 9.27 -14.68 -2.75
C ASN A 49 8.32 -15.27 -1.67
N LYS A 50 8.74 -15.28 -0.39
CA LYS A 50 7.88 -15.68 0.73
C LYS A 50 7.14 -14.45 1.27
N PRO A 51 5.81 -14.48 1.45
CA PRO A 51 5.09 -13.38 2.06
C PRO A 51 5.48 -13.21 3.53
N ILE A 52 5.82 -11.99 3.94
CA ILE A 52 6.20 -11.61 5.31
C ILE A 52 5.23 -10.59 5.95
N LEU A 53 4.37 -9.95 5.15
CA LEU A 53 3.31 -9.07 5.63
C LEU A 53 2.11 -9.13 4.68
N LEU A 54 0.90 -9.12 5.25
CA LEU A 54 -0.36 -8.91 4.55
C LEU A 54 -1.17 -7.85 5.29
N SER A 55 -1.66 -6.83 4.59
CA SER A 55 -2.42 -5.73 5.17
C SER A 55 -3.60 -5.33 4.28
N PHE A 56 -4.71 -4.93 4.91
CA PHE A 56 -5.90 -4.40 4.24
C PHE A 56 -6.20 -3.00 4.75
N VAL A 57 -6.32 -2.04 3.84
CA VAL A 57 -6.66 -0.65 4.16
C VAL A 57 -7.93 -0.27 3.41
N LYS A 58 -8.91 0.28 4.15
CA LYS A 58 -10.11 0.84 3.51
C LYS A 58 -9.71 2.03 2.65
N ALA A 59 -10.06 1.97 1.37
CA ALA A 59 -9.90 3.07 0.46
C ALA A 59 -10.98 4.12 0.75
N ILE A 60 -10.57 5.36 1.00
CA ILE A 60 -11.48 6.49 1.14
C ILE A 60 -11.42 7.26 -0.18
N GLN A 61 -12.55 7.33 -0.90
CA GLN A 61 -12.71 8.33 -1.95
C GLN A 61 -12.85 9.70 -1.29
N ARG A 62 -12.08 10.67 -1.75
CA ARG A 62 -12.26 12.09 -1.44
C ARG A 62 -12.57 12.82 -2.74
#